data_AF-C6LPI1-F1
#
_entry.id   AF-C6LPI1-F1
#
_cell.length_a   1.000
_cell.length_b   1.000
_cell.length_c   1.000
_cell.angle_alpha   90.00
_cell.angle_beta   90.00
_cell.angle_gamma   90.00
#
_symmetry.space_group_name_H-M   'P 1'
#
loop_
_entity.id
_entity.type
_entity.pdbx_description
1 polymer ?
#
loop_
_entity_poly.entity_id
_entity_poly.type
_entity_poly.pdbx_seq_one_letter_code
_entity_poly.pdbx_strand_id
1 'polypeptide(L)'
;MSEHSQRPDLPIGSVGLDKNQKLIITRLRRDSEIDENAFKEGVAAYLRNLRLSGHWGNPRYTVGKAIIPCTDLFVQKVNTPSVKEELSKVLRCHIDFSVQRITKLEFSPEIREQLEKFFEAKTWSDTINSKKCLNLSSIIDSYKEWMATQGVSSDAEPSRGTQIPDLSFDNIRLVNVLTDYLRESEINVLILSNNNLADLKRLTCPTGLKNATTLTKLVLTNNSIDSLETLKCLTYIKQLETIVLTDNPVTNEPDFASAQDILKLTCIAQPPLPQHLPDAKSYRSFKYLHDNICMAITNGDTDMIAALYTLGSDGFGFQPPAISIIHHVVNIDDKCVSIRCAADKYLQTIHKLFEDKVLFIDGRATILGGSTSVIYNPYYTVEASGVMPNLVRTTYICRGTATLRKRRLSAESKEIPLSYVRTITIITPCVWSGSLKRTFENDTRDFTGRIIADVAQFTLSKDI
;
A
#
# COMPACT_ATOMS: atom_id res chain seq x y z
N MET A 1 28.26 -44.22 40.08
CA MET A 1 28.57 -44.20 38.64
C MET A 1 27.26 -44.26 37.90
N SER A 2 27.03 -43.25 37.08
CA SER A 2 25.79 -42.90 36.38
C SER A 2 25.55 -43.77 35.16
N GLU A 3 24.40 -44.46 35.11
CA GLU A 3 23.90 -45.09 33.90
C GLU A 3 23.17 -44.04 33.05
N HIS A 4 23.81 -43.65 31.95
CA HIS A 4 23.17 -42.83 30.91
C HIS A 4 22.14 -43.68 30.16
N SER A 5 20.88 -43.54 30.55
CA SER A 5 19.71 -43.92 29.75
C SER A 5 19.72 -43.12 28.44
N GLN A 6 20.15 -43.74 27.34
CA GLN A 6 19.93 -43.20 25.99
C GLN A 6 18.42 -43.14 25.72
N ARG A 7 17.86 -41.93 25.79
CA ARG A 7 16.57 -41.63 25.16
C ARG A 7 16.69 -41.96 23.66
N PRO A 8 15.70 -42.59 23.01
CA PRO A 8 15.68 -42.63 21.57
C PRO A 8 15.56 -41.18 21.06
N ASP A 9 16.54 -40.78 20.26
CA ASP A 9 16.58 -39.47 19.62
C ASP A 9 15.28 -39.20 18.86
N LEU A 10 14.52 -38.20 19.32
CA LEU A 10 13.48 -37.57 18.53
C LEU A 10 14.16 -36.93 17.31
N PRO A 11 13.75 -37.21 16.06
CA PRO A 11 14.31 -36.51 14.93
C PRO A 11 13.87 -35.04 14.99
N ILE A 12 14.86 -34.19 15.29
CA ILE A 12 14.84 -32.75 15.13
C ILE A 12 14.75 -32.46 13.63
N GLY A 13 13.72 -31.70 13.22
CA GLY A 13 13.57 -31.18 11.86
C GLY A 13 12.27 -31.64 11.19
N SER A 14 11.23 -30.81 11.28
CA SER A 14 10.00 -30.91 10.47
C SER A 14 10.29 -30.59 9.00
N VAL A 15 11.04 -31.46 8.32
CA VAL A 15 11.36 -31.33 6.90
C VAL A 15 10.33 -32.13 6.09
N GLY A 16 9.57 -31.42 5.25
CA GLY A 16 8.87 -32.03 4.11
C GLY A 16 7.40 -32.37 4.27
N LEU A 17 6.65 -31.77 5.21
CA LEU A 17 5.19 -31.77 5.12
C LEU A 17 4.75 -30.68 4.16
N ASP A 18 4.24 -31.05 2.98
CA ASP A 18 3.49 -30.10 2.15
C ASP A 18 2.22 -29.70 2.90
N LYS A 19 2.21 -28.49 3.48
CA LYS A 19 1.10 -27.93 4.27
C LYS A 19 -0.19 -27.79 3.45
N ASN A 20 -0.10 -27.95 2.12
CA ASN A 20 -1.17 -27.78 1.16
C ASN A 20 -1.85 -29.10 0.77
N GLN A 21 -1.32 -30.25 1.15
CA GLN A 21 -1.97 -31.53 0.88
C GLN A 21 -2.65 -32.08 2.12
N LYS A 22 -3.94 -32.43 1.97
CA LYS A 22 -4.77 -32.94 3.06
C LYS A 22 -5.49 -34.22 2.65
N LEU A 23 -5.40 -35.23 3.50
CA LEU A 23 -6.30 -36.37 3.47
C LEU A 23 -7.50 -36.06 4.36
N ILE A 24 -8.71 -36.17 3.81
CA ILE A 24 -9.96 -35.97 4.54
C ILE A 24 -10.68 -37.30 4.63
N ILE A 25 -10.85 -37.79 5.85
CA ILE A 25 -11.63 -38.99 6.18
C ILE A 25 -13.00 -38.54 6.63
N THR A 26 -14.05 -38.92 5.89
CA THR A 26 -15.43 -38.55 6.19
C THR A 26 -16.22 -39.78 6.59
N ARG A 27 -16.92 -39.74 7.72
CA ARG A 27 -17.87 -40.78 8.12
C ARG A 27 -19.21 -40.57 7.39
N LEU A 28 -19.73 -41.62 6.76
CA LEU A 28 -20.90 -41.54 5.87
C LEU A 28 -22.27 -41.70 6.58
N ARG A 29 -22.31 -42.13 7.86
CA ARG A 29 -23.55 -42.25 8.67
C ARG A 29 -23.38 -41.63 10.06
N ARG A 30 -24.40 -40.92 10.55
CA ARG A 30 -24.41 -40.22 11.85
C ARG A 30 -25.41 -40.90 12.78
N ASP A 31 -24.93 -41.59 13.80
CA ASP A 31 -25.81 -42.35 14.69
C ASP A 31 -25.78 -41.87 16.16
N SER A 32 -24.70 -41.25 16.68
CA SER A 32 -24.68 -40.59 18.02
C SER A 32 -23.41 -39.74 18.30
N GLU A 33 -23.39 -38.97 19.41
CA GLU A 33 -22.18 -38.27 19.94
C GLU A 33 -21.12 -39.22 20.51
N ILE A 34 -21.55 -40.34 21.13
CA ILE A 34 -20.65 -41.41 21.63
C ILE A 34 -19.79 -41.95 20.49
N ASP A 35 -20.36 -42.03 19.28
CA ASP A 35 -19.65 -42.47 18.10
C ASP A 35 -18.64 -41.43 17.56
N GLU A 36 -18.74 -40.15 17.91
CA GLU A 36 -17.78 -39.13 17.44
C GLU A 36 -16.45 -39.23 18.18
N ASN A 37 -16.49 -39.51 19.48
CA ASN A 37 -15.29 -39.79 20.27
C ASN A 37 -14.62 -41.09 19.81
N ALA A 38 -15.41 -42.15 19.57
CA ALA A 38 -14.91 -43.40 19.02
C ALA A 38 -14.27 -43.22 17.63
N PHE A 39 -14.86 -42.38 16.77
CA PHE A 39 -14.29 -42.03 15.47
C PHE A 39 -12.95 -41.28 15.60
N LYS A 40 -12.87 -40.29 16.50
CA LYS A 40 -11.63 -39.52 16.77
C LYS A 40 -10.52 -40.44 17.28
N GLU A 41 -10.82 -41.25 18.28
CA GLU A 41 -9.88 -42.21 18.87
C GLU A 41 -9.44 -43.27 17.87
N GLY A 42 -10.37 -43.81 17.09
CA GLY A 42 -10.07 -44.80 16.06
C GLY A 42 -9.16 -44.27 14.96
N VAL A 43 -9.40 -43.03 14.48
CA VAL A 43 -8.51 -42.38 13.50
C VAL A 43 -7.13 -42.11 14.10
N ALA A 44 -7.06 -41.68 15.36
CA ALA A 44 -5.79 -41.45 16.05
C ALA A 44 -5.00 -42.75 16.26
N ALA A 45 -5.68 -43.84 16.65
CA ALA A 45 -5.08 -45.16 16.83
C ALA A 45 -4.57 -45.72 15.51
N TYR A 46 -5.33 -45.58 14.42
CA TYR A 46 -4.90 -45.97 13.08
C TYR A 46 -3.61 -45.24 12.65
N LEU A 47 -3.56 -43.92 12.83
CA LEU A 47 -2.37 -43.13 12.48
C LEU A 47 -1.14 -43.51 13.32
N ARG A 48 -1.31 -43.93 14.58
CA ARG A 48 -0.20 -44.43 15.42
C ARG A 48 0.32 -45.79 14.96
N ASN A 49 -0.55 -46.66 14.44
CA ASN A 49 -0.20 -48.02 14.05
C ASN A 49 0.40 -48.12 12.63
N LEU A 50 0.19 -47.09 11.79
CA LEU A 50 0.81 -46.98 10.47
C LEU A 50 2.31 -46.66 10.59
N ARG A 51 3.15 -47.68 10.68
CA ARG A 51 4.61 -47.56 10.48
C ARG A 51 4.96 -47.34 9.00
N LEU A 52 4.44 -46.27 8.38
CA LEU A 52 4.62 -46.02 6.95
C LEU A 52 5.62 -44.90 6.69
N SER A 53 6.50 -45.12 5.71
CA SER A 53 7.33 -44.08 5.09
C SER A 53 6.45 -42.97 4.49
N GLY A 54 6.59 -41.75 4.99
CA GLY A 54 5.79 -40.57 4.65
C GLY A 54 5.55 -39.73 5.91
N HIS A 55 5.34 -38.42 5.78
CA HIS A 55 5.08 -37.55 6.93
C HIS A 55 3.60 -37.15 6.95
N TRP A 56 3.00 -37.09 8.14
CA TRP A 56 1.69 -36.48 8.35
C TRP A 56 1.70 -35.59 9.60
N GLY A 57 0.82 -34.58 9.61
CA GLY A 57 0.63 -33.66 10.73
C GLY A 57 -0.51 -34.08 11.67
N ASN A 58 -0.71 -33.32 12.74
CA ASN A 58 -1.79 -33.55 13.70
C ASN A 58 -3.17 -33.44 13.03
N PRO A 59 -4.05 -34.46 13.17
CA PRO A 59 -5.40 -34.42 12.62
C PRO A 59 -6.23 -33.30 13.26
N ARG A 60 -6.99 -32.59 12.43
CA ARG A 60 -8.06 -31.70 12.90
C ARG A 60 -9.39 -32.40 12.71
N TYR A 61 -10.19 -32.47 13.77
CA TYR A 61 -11.49 -33.11 13.74
C TYR A 61 -12.60 -32.07 13.67
N THR A 62 -13.54 -32.29 12.76
CA THR A 62 -14.84 -31.60 12.73
C THR A 62 -15.94 -32.66 12.75
N VAL A 63 -17.20 -32.26 12.89
CA VAL A 63 -18.33 -33.19 13.01
C VAL A 63 -18.33 -34.20 11.85
N GLY A 64 -18.02 -35.47 12.17
CA GLY A 64 -17.95 -36.58 11.21
C GLY A 64 -16.76 -36.55 10.23
N LYS A 65 -15.75 -35.70 10.44
CA LYS A 65 -14.57 -35.60 9.55
C LYS A 65 -13.25 -35.51 10.31
N ALA A 66 -12.23 -36.18 9.79
CA ALA A 66 -10.84 -35.99 10.20
C ALA A 66 -10.01 -35.44 9.02
N ILE A 67 -9.33 -34.33 9.24
CA ILE A 67 -8.54 -33.61 8.24
C ILE A 67 -7.06 -33.71 8.63
N ILE A 68 -6.28 -34.39 7.80
CA ILE A 68 -4.90 -34.78 8.10
C ILE A 68 -3.96 -34.13 7.06
N PRO A 69 -3.09 -33.18 7.44
CA PRO A 69 -2.02 -32.71 6.56
C PRO A 69 -1.03 -33.84 6.28
N CYS A 70 -0.64 -34.08 5.03
CA CYS A 70 0.20 -35.23 4.69
C CYS A 70 0.95 -35.06 3.38
N THR A 71 2.03 -35.83 3.17
CA THR A 71 2.80 -35.82 1.91
C THR A 71 2.14 -36.64 0.78
N ASP A 72 2.57 -36.41 -0.46
CA ASP A 72 2.11 -37.16 -1.65
C ASP A 72 2.35 -38.67 -1.48
N LEU A 73 3.51 -39.05 -0.93
CA LEU A 73 3.87 -40.44 -0.67
C LEU A 73 2.91 -41.10 0.35
N PHE A 74 2.46 -40.36 1.36
CA PHE A 74 1.48 -40.85 2.33
C PHE A 74 0.12 -41.05 1.68
N VAL A 75 -0.34 -40.08 0.87
CA VAL A 75 -1.61 -40.18 0.16
C VAL A 75 -1.65 -41.35 -0.81
N GLN A 76 -0.59 -41.57 -1.60
CA GLN A 76 -0.53 -42.68 -2.57
C GLN A 76 -0.70 -44.05 -1.90
N LYS A 77 -0.19 -44.22 -0.68
CA LYS A 77 -0.32 -45.48 0.07
C LYS A 77 -1.69 -45.64 0.73
N VAL A 78 -2.22 -44.56 1.29
CA VAL A 78 -3.44 -44.61 2.12
C VAL A 78 -4.71 -44.51 1.26
N ASN A 79 -4.68 -43.83 0.12
CA ASN A 79 -5.85 -43.69 -0.76
C ASN A 79 -6.02 -44.89 -1.71
N THR A 80 -6.07 -46.10 -1.13
CA THR A 80 -6.33 -47.36 -1.85
C THR A 80 -7.61 -48.02 -1.32
N PRO A 81 -8.36 -48.79 -2.15
CA PRO A 81 -9.60 -49.43 -1.72
C PRO A 81 -9.42 -50.38 -0.52
N SER A 82 -8.32 -51.14 -0.48
CA SER A 82 -8.00 -52.07 0.61
C SER A 82 -7.84 -51.37 1.96
N VAL A 83 -7.14 -50.23 1.97
CA VAL A 83 -6.92 -49.43 3.19
C VAL A 83 -8.21 -48.75 3.65
N LYS A 84 -9.06 -48.29 2.71
CA LYS A 84 -10.39 -47.76 3.03
C LYS A 84 -11.27 -48.81 3.73
N GLU A 85 -11.24 -50.05 3.24
CA GLU A 85 -12.00 -51.16 3.83
C GLU A 85 -11.47 -51.57 5.22
N GLU A 86 -10.14 -51.67 5.38
CA GLU A 86 -9.51 -51.97 6.67
C GLU A 86 -9.86 -50.89 7.70
N LEU A 87 -9.72 -49.62 7.34
CA LEU A 87 -10.04 -48.53 8.23
C LEU A 87 -11.55 -48.46 8.54
N SER A 88 -12.42 -48.74 7.57
CA SER A 88 -13.87 -48.85 7.81
C SER A 88 -14.20 -49.91 8.86
N LYS A 89 -13.48 -51.05 8.85
CA LYS A 89 -13.63 -52.13 9.83
C LYS A 89 -13.13 -51.72 11.22
N VAL A 90 -11.96 -51.08 11.29
CA VAL A 90 -11.38 -50.58 12.55
C VAL A 90 -12.26 -49.52 13.20
N LEU A 91 -12.79 -48.60 12.39
CA LEU A 91 -13.67 -47.51 12.86
C LEU A 91 -15.12 -47.95 13.05
N ARG A 92 -15.47 -49.18 12.65
CA ARG A 92 -16.84 -49.74 12.66
C ARG A 92 -17.87 -48.83 11.99
N CYS A 93 -17.45 -48.09 10.97
CA CYS A 93 -18.32 -47.19 10.23
C CYS A 93 -17.90 -47.10 8.77
N HIS A 94 -18.86 -46.86 7.88
CA HIS A 94 -18.54 -46.54 6.50
C HIS A 94 -17.86 -45.16 6.43
N ILE A 95 -16.69 -45.14 5.82
CA ILE A 95 -15.91 -43.93 5.60
C ILE A 95 -15.63 -43.72 4.12
N ASP A 96 -15.40 -42.47 3.76
CA ASP A 96 -14.85 -42.08 2.48
C ASP A 96 -13.54 -41.31 2.67
N PHE A 97 -12.61 -41.48 1.72
CA PHE A 97 -11.41 -40.65 1.63
C PHE A 97 -11.54 -39.71 0.44
N SER A 98 -11.39 -38.43 0.72
CA SER A 98 -11.07 -37.44 -0.29
C SER A 98 -9.65 -36.94 -0.06
N VAL A 99 -8.90 -36.86 -1.15
CA VAL A 99 -7.60 -36.21 -1.16
C VAL A 99 -7.83 -34.79 -1.65
N GLN A 100 -7.63 -33.82 -0.78
CA GLN A 100 -7.59 -32.43 -1.20
C GLN A 100 -6.12 -32.04 -1.42
N ARG A 101 -5.71 -32.03 -2.69
CA ARG A 101 -4.49 -31.36 -3.10
C ARG A 101 -4.83 -29.87 -3.20
N ILE A 102 -4.28 -29.04 -2.30
CA ILE A 102 -4.23 -27.60 -2.57
C ILE A 102 -3.05 -27.43 -3.52
N THR A 103 -3.21 -27.91 -4.76
CA THR A 103 -2.20 -27.77 -5.79
C THR A 103 -2.00 -26.29 -5.99
N LYS A 104 -0.79 -25.82 -5.71
CA LYS A 104 -0.39 -24.48 -6.08
C LYS A 104 -0.45 -24.42 -7.60
N LEU A 105 -1.50 -23.79 -8.13
CA LEU A 105 -1.60 -23.55 -9.56
C LEU A 105 -0.56 -22.50 -9.90
N GLU A 106 0.34 -22.82 -10.82
CA GLU A 106 1.43 -21.93 -11.22
C GLU A 106 1.26 -21.49 -12.67
N PHE A 107 1.85 -20.33 -12.98
CA PHE A 107 2.07 -19.93 -14.36
C PHE A 107 3.20 -20.76 -14.98
N SER A 108 3.39 -20.65 -16.30
CA SER A 108 4.61 -21.20 -16.92
C SER A 108 5.85 -20.49 -16.33
N PRO A 109 7.03 -21.13 -16.35
CA PRO A 109 8.25 -20.54 -15.82
C PRO A 109 8.56 -19.15 -16.41
N GLU A 110 8.29 -18.95 -17.70
CA GLU A 110 8.56 -17.70 -18.41
C GLU A 110 7.67 -16.56 -17.88
N ILE A 111 6.37 -16.82 -17.75
CA ILE A 111 5.42 -15.84 -17.21
C ILE A 111 5.73 -15.57 -15.73
N ARG A 112 6.11 -16.59 -14.97
CA ARG A 112 6.50 -16.44 -13.57
C ARG A 112 7.70 -15.51 -13.42
N GLU A 113 8.78 -15.76 -14.17
CA GLU A 113 9.98 -14.94 -14.14
C GLU A 113 9.67 -13.48 -14.55
N GLN A 114 8.81 -13.29 -15.55
CA GLN A 114 8.37 -11.97 -15.99
C GLN A 114 7.61 -11.23 -14.87
N LEU A 115 6.71 -11.91 -14.16
CA LEU A 115 5.99 -11.33 -13.03
C LEU A 115 6.94 -10.99 -11.86
N GLU A 116 7.91 -11.86 -11.56
CA GLU A 116 8.90 -11.61 -10.51
C GLU A 116 9.77 -10.39 -10.82
N LYS A 117 10.22 -10.23 -12.07
CA LYS A 117 10.92 -9.01 -12.54
C LYS A 117 10.06 -7.75 -12.43
N PHE A 118 8.79 -7.85 -12.76
CA PHE A 118 7.84 -6.75 -12.58
C PHE A 118 7.67 -6.40 -11.10
N PHE A 119 7.53 -7.39 -10.21
CA PHE A 119 7.42 -7.17 -8.77
C PHE A 119 8.69 -6.55 -8.19
N GLU A 120 9.86 -6.99 -8.63
CA GLU A 120 11.13 -6.39 -8.27
C GLU A 120 11.23 -4.92 -8.67
N ALA A 121 10.86 -4.58 -9.91
CA ALA A 121 10.81 -3.20 -10.38
C ALA A 121 9.83 -2.31 -9.59
N LYS A 122 8.84 -2.91 -8.93
CA LYS A 122 7.84 -2.23 -8.09
C LYS A 122 8.12 -2.36 -6.60
N THR A 123 9.25 -2.97 -6.23
CA THR A 123 9.72 -3.10 -4.86
C THR A 123 10.73 -2.00 -4.56
N TRP A 124 10.64 -1.42 -3.37
CA TRP A 124 11.68 -0.55 -2.83
C TRP A 124 11.92 -0.86 -1.36
N SER A 125 13.10 -0.49 -0.88
CA SER A 125 13.45 -0.61 0.54
C SER A 125 13.36 0.76 1.19
N ASP A 126 12.64 0.83 2.31
CA ASP A 126 12.73 1.94 3.25
C ASP A 126 14.07 1.80 4.00
N THR A 127 15.03 2.67 3.67
CA THR A 127 16.40 2.65 4.20
C THR A 127 16.49 2.95 5.69
N ILE A 128 15.43 3.52 6.30
CA ILE A 128 15.42 3.91 7.71
C ILE A 128 15.00 2.73 8.59
N ASN A 129 13.96 2.00 8.18
CA ASN A 129 13.42 0.87 8.94
C ASN A 129 13.85 -0.49 8.40
N SER A 130 14.65 -0.50 7.33
CA SER A 130 15.01 -1.72 6.59
C SER A 130 13.78 -2.55 6.17
N LYS A 131 12.64 -1.88 5.96
CA LYS A 131 11.38 -2.52 5.55
C LYS A 131 11.26 -2.49 4.04
N LYS A 132 10.88 -3.61 3.42
CA LYS A 132 10.64 -3.69 1.98
C LYS A 132 9.17 -3.51 1.67
N CYS A 133 8.90 -2.74 0.63
CA CYS A 133 7.56 -2.33 0.21
C CYS A 133 7.36 -2.72 -1.25
N LEU A 134 6.25 -3.41 -1.54
CA LEU A 134 5.84 -3.77 -2.90
C LEU A 134 4.54 -3.04 -3.27
N ASN A 135 4.55 -2.29 -4.38
CA ASN A 135 3.37 -1.57 -4.87
C ASN A 135 2.82 -2.15 -6.17
N LEU A 136 1.64 -2.75 -6.05
CA LEU A 136 0.86 -3.29 -7.16
C LEU A 136 -0.46 -2.53 -7.30
N SER A 137 -0.46 -1.22 -7.02
CA SER A 137 -1.63 -0.39 -7.26
C SER A 137 -1.94 -0.30 -8.75
N SER A 138 -3.22 -0.40 -9.13
CA SER A 138 -3.65 -0.40 -10.54
C SER A 138 -2.81 -1.39 -11.38
N ILE A 139 -2.69 -2.64 -10.92
CA ILE A 139 -1.68 -3.59 -11.41
C ILE A 139 -1.73 -3.79 -12.93
N ILE A 140 -2.93 -3.78 -13.52
CA ILE A 140 -3.12 -3.96 -14.96
C ILE A 140 -2.45 -2.82 -15.74
N ASP A 141 -2.72 -1.57 -15.35
CA ASP A 141 -2.17 -0.40 -16.04
C ASP A 141 -0.68 -0.25 -15.75
N SER A 142 -0.29 -0.45 -14.48
CA SER A 142 1.12 -0.43 -14.08
C SER A 142 1.97 -1.50 -14.80
N TYR A 143 1.40 -2.67 -15.11
CA TYR A 143 2.09 -3.72 -15.85
C TYR A 143 2.23 -3.37 -17.33
N LYS A 144 1.19 -2.80 -17.95
CA LYS A 144 1.25 -2.30 -19.34
C LYS A 144 2.33 -1.23 -19.51
N GLU A 145 2.37 -0.26 -18.60
CA GLU A 145 3.41 0.79 -18.60
C GLU A 145 4.80 0.18 -18.47
N TRP A 146 4.99 -0.75 -17.54
CA TRP A 146 6.28 -1.43 -17.37
C TRP A 146 6.67 -2.20 -18.63
N MET A 147 5.75 -2.97 -19.24
CA MET A 147 6.00 -3.69 -20.49
C MET A 147 6.42 -2.75 -21.64
N ALA A 148 5.81 -1.57 -21.74
CA ALA A 148 6.19 -0.56 -22.73
C ALA A 148 7.62 -0.06 -22.53
N THR A 149 8.06 0.11 -21.27
CA THR A 149 9.46 0.50 -20.96
C THR A 149 10.49 -0.59 -21.27
N GLN A 150 10.08 -1.87 -21.31
CA GLN A 150 10.92 -3.00 -21.67
C GLN A 150 11.08 -3.18 -23.20
N GLY A 151 10.52 -2.27 -24.01
CA GLY A 151 10.70 -2.26 -25.47
C GLY A 151 9.74 -3.16 -26.25
N VAL A 152 8.64 -3.59 -25.64
CA VAL A 152 7.56 -4.32 -26.35
C VAL A 152 6.55 -3.28 -26.87
N SER A 153 6.74 -2.79 -28.11
CA SER A 153 5.80 -1.85 -28.74
C SER A 153 4.50 -2.56 -29.14
N SER A 154 3.37 -1.85 -29.05
CA SER A 154 2.03 -2.37 -29.35
C SER A 154 1.75 -2.61 -30.85
N ASP A 155 2.69 -2.29 -31.73
CA ASP A 155 2.43 -2.19 -33.18
C ASP A 155 3.14 -3.28 -34.01
N ALA A 156 3.76 -4.27 -33.34
CA ALA A 156 4.12 -5.52 -34.00
C ALA A 156 2.99 -6.53 -33.79
N GLU A 157 2.50 -7.16 -34.87
CA GLU A 157 1.65 -8.35 -34.73
C GLU A 157 2.29 -9.31 -33.71
N PRO A 158 1.50 -9.91 -32.80
CA PRO A 158 2.04 -10.74 -31.74
C PRO A 158 2.71 -11.96 -32.37
N SER A 159 4.02 -11.88 -32.56
CA SER A 159 4.85 -13.03 -32.84
C SER A 159 4.60 -14.03 -31.71
N ARG A 160 4.25 -15.27 -32.08
CA ARG A 160 3.84 -16.35 -31.17
C ARG A 160 4.74 -16.39 -29.92
N GLY A 161 4.28 -15.88 -28.79
CA GLY A 161 5.02 -16.00 -27.53
C GLY A 161 4.63 -15.10 -26.35
N THR A 162 4.17 -13.87 -26.56
CA THR A 162 3.92 -12.96 -25.42
C THR A 162 2.53 -13.16 -24.82
N GLN A 163 2.35 -14.20 -24.01
CA GLN A 163 1.12 -14.37 -23.23
C GLN A 163 1.09 -13.32 -22.11
N ILE A 164 0.13 -12.39 -22.19
CA ILE A 164 -0.16 -11.45 -21.10
C ILE A 164 -0.81 -12.27 -19.97
N PRO A 165 -0.22 -12.31 -18.76
CA PRO A 165 -0.83 -13.02 -17.64
C PRO A 165 -2.13 -12.34 -17.22
N ASP A 166 -3.10 -13.13 -16.75
CA ASP A 166 -4.26 -12.60 -16.05
C ASP A 166 -3.82 -12.07 -14.68
N LEU A 167 -3.79 -10.73 -14.57
CA LEU A 167 -3.34 -9.97 -13.40
C LEU A 167 -4.46 -9.73 -12.36
N SER A 168 -5.60 -10.40 -12.48
CA SER A 168 -6.64 -10.35 -11.45
C SER A 168 -6.15 -11.02 -10.16
N PHE A 169 -6.42 -10.40 -9.00
CA PHE A 169 -6.16 -11.02 -7.70
C PHE A 169 -7.16 -12.16 -7.36
N ASP A 170 -8.19 -12.35 -8.18
CA ASP A 170 -9.00 -13.57 -8.14
C ASP A 170 -8.29 -14.76 -8.78
N ASN A 171 -7.29 -14.51 -9.63
CA ASN A 171 -6.46 -15.53 -10.23
C ASN A 171 -5.48 -16.10 -9.21
N ILE A 172 -5.77 -17.32 -8.76
CA ILE A 172 -4.95 -18.05 -7.81
C ILE A 172 -3.50 -18.26 -8.28
N ARG A 173 -3.22 -18.31 -9.59
CA ARG A 173 -1.85 -18.42 -10.11
C ARG A 173 -1.02 -17.16 -9.78
N LEU A 174 -1.62 -15.98 -9.96
CA LEU A 174 -0.99 -14.71 -9.59
C LEU A 174 -0.75 -14.63 -8.08
N VAL A 175 -1.77 -14.96 -7.28
CA VAL A 175 -1.67 -14.94 -5.81
C VAL A 175 -0.55 -15.85 -5.31
N ASN A 176 -0.37 -17.01 -5.95
CA ASN A 176 0.70 -17.94 -5.61
C ASN A 176 2.09 -17.39 -5.91
N VAL A 177 2.30 -16.78 -7.09
CA VAL A 177 3.59 -16.15 -7.45
C VAL A 177 3.86 -14.94 -6.54
N LEU A 178 2.85 -14.10 -6.31
CA LEU A 178 2.96 -12.97 -5.40
C LEU A 178 3.35 -13.42 -3.99
N THR A 179 2.69 -14.45 -3.45
CA THR A 179 2.96 -14.92 -2.09
C THR A 179 4.37 -15.47 -1.94
N ASP A 180 4.88 -16.17 -2.94
CA ASP A 180 6.28 -16.59 -2.98
C ASP A 180 7.22 -15.40 -2.97
N TYR A 181 6.99 -14.45 -3.87
CA TYR A 181 7.82 -13.26 -3.99
C TYR A 181 7.87 -12.47 -2.68
N LEU A 182 6.72 -12.27 -2.03
CA LEU A 182 6.62 -11.60 -0.73
C LEU A 182 7.46 -12.29 0.35
N ARG A 183 7.45 -13.63 0.36
CA ARG A 183 8.16 -14.46 1.33
C ARG A 183 9.66 -14.48 1.07
N GLU A 184 10.06 -14.67 -0.18
CA GLU A 184 11.47 -14.79 -0.60
C GLU A 184 12.19 -13.45 -0.58
N SER A 185 11.48 -12.37 -0.93
CA SER A 185 12.01 -11.02 -0.89
C SER A 185 11.85 -10.35 0.48
N GLU A 186 11.24 -11.03 1.46
CA GLU A 186 10.98 -10.51 2.81
C GLU A 186 10.22 -9.17 2.82
N ILE A 187 9.17 -9.08 2.00
CA ILE A 187 8.36 -7.86 1.90
C ILE A 187 7.56 -7.65 3.20
N ASN A 188 7.56 -6.41 3.71
CA ASN A 188 6.85 -6.02 4.92
C ASN A 188 5.53 -5.29 4.63
N VAL A 189 5.47 -4.54 3.53
CA VAL A 189 4.30 -3.74 3.14
C VAL A 189 3.87 -4.11 1.73
N LEU A 190 2.61 -4.50 1.57
CA LEU A 190 1.98 -4.74 0.26
C LEU A 190 0.91 -3.69 -0.01
N ILE A 191 0.99 -3.04 -1.16
CA ILE A 191 0.02 -2.03 -1.61
C ILE A 191 -0.76 -2.55 -2.82
N LEU A 192 -2.07 -2.71 -2.67
CA LEU A 192 -3.01 -3.21 -3.68
C LEU A 192 -4.13 -2.18 -3.97
N SER A 193 -3.81 -0.89 -3.98
CA SER A 193 -4.81 0.16 -4.20
C SER A 193 -5.37 0.14 -5.63
N ASN A 194 -6.62 0.58 -5.83
CA ASN A 194 -7.22 0.73 -7.18
C ASN A 194 -7.24 -0.56 -8.02
N ASN A 195 -7.47 -1.73 -7.40
CA ASN A 195 -7.50 -3.02 -8.11
C ASN A 195 -8.90 -3.64 -8.20
N ASN A 196 -9.94 -2.88 -7.83
CA ASN A 196 -11.34 -3.33 -7.83
C ASN A 196 -11.57 -4.63 -7.03
N LEU A 197 -10.85 -4.81 -5.92
CA LEU A 197 -11.01 -5.98 -5.05
C LEU A 197 -12.36 -5.92 -4.34
N ALA A 198 -13.26 -6.86 -4.61
CA ALA A 198 -14.53 -6.99 -3.88
C ALA A 198 -14.49 -8.11 -2.81
N ASP A 199 -13.77 -9.20 -3.10
CA ASP A 199 -13.56 -10.33 -2.18
C ASP A 199 -12.06 -10.51 -1.89
N LEU A 200 -11.73 -10.98 -0.70
CA LEU A 200 -10.37 -11.24 -0.22
C LEU A 200 -10.07 -12.73 -0.04
N LYS A 201 -11.04 -13.63 -0.27
CA LYS A 201 -10.89 -15.08 -0.07
C LYS A 201 -9.69 -15.68 -0.79
N ARG A 202 -9.36 -15.19 -1.99
CA ARG A 202 -8.22 -15.67 -2.77
C ARG A 202 -6.89 -15.26 -2.14
N LEU A 203 -6.77 -14.03 -1.67
CA LEU A 203 -5.61 -13.55 -0.93
C LEU A 203 -5.42 -14.27 0.41
N THR A 204 -6.51 -14.67 1.07
CA THR A 204 -6.48 -15.35 2.39
C THR A 204 -6.55 -16.87 2.28
N CYS A 205 -6.42 -17.44 1.08
CA CYS A 205 -6.50 -18.88 0.87
C CYS A 205 -5.30 -19.61 1.52
N PRO A 206 -5.30 -20.96 1.59
CA PRO A 206 -4.22 -21.68 2.22
C PRO A 206 -2.82 -21.47 1.62
N THR A 207 -2.72 -21.12 0.34
CA THR A 207 -1.47 -20.79 -0.35
C THR A 207 -1.21 -19.28 -0.44
N GLY A 208 -2.12 -18.44 0.05
CA GLY A 208 -2.05 -16.98 -0.05
C GLY A 208 -1.26 -16.31 1.07
N LEU A 209 -1.58 -15.04 1.36
CA LEU A 209 -0.79 -14.08 2.13
C LEU A 209 -0.41 -14.53 3.54
N LYS A 210 -1.13 -15.48 4.14
CA LYS A 210 -0.72 -16.07 5.44
C LYS A 210 0.66 -16.75 5.40
N ASN A 211 1.18 -17.07 4.21
CA ASN A 211 2.51 -17.65 4.03
C ASN A 211 3.61 -16.58 3.80
N ALA A 212 3.24 -15.31 3.59
CA ALA A 212 4.17 -14.19 3.54
C ALA A 212 4.51 -13.73 4.97
N THR A 213 5.39 -14.46 5.65
CA THR A 213 5.62 -14.37 7.11
C THR A 213 6.10 -13.00 7.60
N THR A 214 6.68 -12.18 6.74
CA THR A 214 7.21 -10.84 7.04
C THR A 214 6.21 -9.70 6.81
N LEU A 215 5.07 -10.00 6.17
CA LEU A 215 4.08 -9.02 5.76
C LEU A 215 3.29 -8.48 6.96
N THR A 216 3.57 -7.25 7.37
CA THR A 216 2.93 -6.61 8.54
C THR A 216 1.87 -5.59 8.15
N LYS A 217 1.89 -5.09 6.91
CA LYS A 217 0.95 -4.06 6.45
C LYS A 217 0.37 -4.36 5.07
N LEU A 218 -0.95 -4.21 4.94
CA LEU A 218 -1.69 -4.36 3.69
C LEU A 218 -2.50 -3.09 3.38
N VAL A 219 -2.28 -2.50 2.22
CA VAL A 219 -3.00 -1.29 1.77
C VAL A 219 -3.98 -1.68 0.67
N LEU A 220 -5.27 -1.43 0.91
CA LEU A 220 -6.41 -1.80 0.06
C LEU A 220 -7.21 -0.56 -0.37
N THR A 221 -6.58 0.61 -0.46
CA THR A 221 -7.28 1.87 -0.76
C THR A 221 -8.01 1.84 -2.11
N ASN A 222 -9.21 2.43 -2.15
CA ASN A 222 -10.04 2.56 -3.35
C ASN A 222 -10.23 1.22 -4.07
N ASN A 223 -10.81 0.27 -3.34
CA ASN A 223 -11.28 -1.01 -3.86
C ASN A 223 -12.80 -1.13 -3.61
N SER A 224 -13.39 -2.25 -4.02
CA SER A 224 -14.84 -2.46 -3.99
C SER A 224 -15.27 -3.36 -2.82
N ILE A 225 -14.53 -3.35 -1.71
CA ILE A 225 -14.83 -4.17 -0.53
C ILE A 225 -16.05 -3.58 0.17
N ASP A 226 -17.14 -4.35 0.23
CA ASP A 226 -18.46 -3.88 0.62
C ASP A 226 -19.06 -4.59 1.83
N SER A 227 -18.34 -5.54 2.44
CA SER A 227 -18.81 -6.27 3.61
C SER A 227 -17.74 -6.47 4.68
N LEU A 228 -18.16 -6.37 5.94
CA LEU A 228 -17.34 -6.76 7.10
C LEU A 228 -16.95 -8.25 7.10
N GLU A 229 -17.77 -9.12 6.51
CA GLU A 229 -17.46 -10.55 6.39
C GLU A 229 -16.22 -10.78 5.52
N THR A 230 -16.11 -10.04 4.42
CA THR A 230 -14.92 -10.07 3.55
C THR A 230 -13.65 -9.69 4.35
N LEU A 231 -13.73 -8.67 5.21
CA LEU A 231 -12.59 -8.24 6.04
C LEU A 231 -12.20 -9.26 7.11
N LYS A 232 -13.16 -9.99 7.69
CA LYS A 232 -12.87 -11.03 8.70
C LYS A 232 -11.92 -12.10 8.18
N CYS A 233 -11.87 -12.34 6.87
CA CYS A 233 -10.91 -13.26 6.26
C CYS A 233 -9.44 -12.84 6.52
N LEU A 234 -9.15 -11.56 6.71
CA LEU A 234 -7.79 -11.08 6.97
C LEU A 234 -7.27 -11.49 8.36
N THR A 235 -8.15 -11.79 9.31
CA THR A 235 -7.76 -12.28 10.66
C THR A 235 -7.03 -13.63 10.63
N TYR A 236 -7.10 -14.36 9.51
CA TYR A 236 -6.34 -15.59 9.31
C TYR A 236 -4.85 -15.34 9.00
N ILE A 237 -4.46 -14.10 8.71
CA ILE A 237 -3.08 -13.67 8.44
C ILE A 237 -2.50 -13.11 9.75
N LYS A 238 -1.95 -13.99 10.59
CA LYS A 238 -1.59 -13.66 11.98
C LYS A 238 -0.52 -12.59 12.14
N GLN A 239 0.34 -12.44 11.14
CA GLN A 239 1.46 -11.49 11.14
C GLN A 239 1.04 -10.10 10.65
N LEU A 240 -0.16 -9.96 10.07
CA LEU A 240 -0.66 -8.69 9.60
C LEU A 240 -1.05 -7.84 10.82
N GLU A 241 -0.57 -6.61 10.87
CA GLU A 241 -0.78 -5.69 12.00
C GLU A 241 -1.64 -4.50 11.58
N THR A 242 -1.47 -4.02 10.34
CA THR A 242 -2.12 -2.82 9.83
C THR A 242 -2.83 -3.10 8.50
N ILE A 243 -4.06 -2.61 8.38
CA ILE A 243 -4.81 -2.59 7.13
C ILE A 243 -5.27 -1.17 6.80
N VAL A 244 -5.14 -0.76 5.54
CA VAL A 244 -5.63 0.55 5.06
C VAL A 244 -6.79 0.32 4.11
N LEU A 245 -7.97 0.81 4.45
CA LEU A 245 -9.25 0.54 3.79
C LEU A 245 -9.94 1.80 3.22
N THR A 246 -9.25 2.94 3.22
CA THR A 246 -9.74 4.19 2.61
C THR A 246 -10.48 3.97 1.29
N ASP A 247 -11.59 4.69 1.09
CA ASP A 247 -12.40 4.65 -0.14
C ASP A 247 -12.90 3.24 -0.51
N ASN A 248 -13.18 2.40 0.49
CA ASN A 248 -13.93 1.15 0.29
C ASN A 248 -15.36 1.29 0.85
N PRO A 249 -16.39 0.74 0.17
CA PRO A 249 -17.78 0.82 0.64
C PRO A 249 -17.99 0.34 2.08
N VAL A 250 -17.27 -0.71 2.52
CA VAL A 250 -17.32 -1.27 3.88
C VAL A 250 -17.03 -0.24 4.98
N THR A 251 -16.26 0.81 4.67
CA THR A 251 -15.93 1.86 5.65
C THR A 251 -17.12 2.75 6.01
N ASN A 252 -18.17 2.74 5.19
CA ASN A 252 -19.42 3.46 5.43
C ASN A 252 -20.46 2.59 6.17
N GLU A 253 -20.17 1.32 6.45
CA GLU A 253 -21.09 0.48 7.21
C GLU A 253 -21.24 1.00 8.65
N PRO A 254 -22.46 1.05 9.21
CA PRO A 254 -22.70 1.51 10.58
C PRO A 254 -21.86 0.77 11.62
N ASP A 255 -21.64 -0.53 11.40
CA ASP A 255 -20.94 -1.41 12.32
C ASP A 255 -19.41 -1.42 12.11
N PHE A 256 -18.89 -0.68 11.13
CA PHE A 256 -17.47 -0.71 10.78
C PHE A 256 -16.58 -0.27 11.93
N ALA A 257 -16.94 0.81 12.64
CA ALA A 257 -16.18 1.33 13.78
C ALA A 257 -16.05 0.28 14.90
N SER A 258 -17.15 -0.39 15.23
CA SER A 258 -17.21 -1.47 16.23
C SER A 258 -16.46 -2.73 15.79
N ALA A 259 -16.39 -2.99 14.48
CA ALA A 259 -15.70 -4.14 13.92
C ALA A 259 -14.17 -4.01 13.88
N GLN A 260 -13.61 -2.79 13.99
CA GLN A 260 -12.16 -2.57 14.03
C GLN A 260 -11.51 -3.31 15.20
N ASP A 261 -12.13 -3.25 16.38
CA ASP A 261 -11.67 -3.93 17.59
C ASP A 261 -11.71 -5.46 17.45
N ILE A 262 -12.70 -5.98 16.71
CA ILE A 262 -12.88 -7.43 16.47
C ILE A 262 -11.80 -7.97 15.53
N LEU A 263 -11.38 -7.16 14.55
CA LEU A 263 -10.37 -7.56 13.57
C LEU A 263 -8.98 -7.69 14.17
N LYS A 264 -8.72 -7.11 15.36
CA LYS A 264 -7.39 -7.04 16.00
C LYS A 264 -6.30 -6.48 15.07
N LEU A 265 -6.71 -5.67 14.12
CA LEU A 265 -5.87 -5.03 13.11
C LEU A 265 -6.05 -3.52 13.26
N THR A 266 -4.97 -2.77 13.08
CA THR A 266 -5.09 -1.32 12.97
C THR A 266 -5.75 -0.99 11.64
N CYS A 267 -7.04 -0.68 11.68
CA CYS A 267 -7.84 -0.33 10.50
C CYS A 267 -7.75 1.18 10.24
N ILE A 268 -7.13 1.56 9.13
CA ILE A 268 -7.05 2.95 8.68
C ILE A 268 -8.08 3.15 7.58
N ALA A 269 -9.18 3.85 7.87
CA ALA A 269 -10.17 4.27 6.89
C ALA A 269 -10.27 5.79 6.86
N GLN A 270 -10.07 6.42 5.70
CA GLN A 270 -10.39 7.85 5.52
C GLN A 270 -11.88 8.02 5.19
N PRO A 271 -12.57 9.01 5.78
CA PRO A 271 -13.91 9.39 5.34
C PRO A 271 -13.86 10.03 3.94
N PRO A 272 -14.99 10.01 3.19
CA PRO A 272 -15.05 10.58 1.85
C PRO A 272 -14.69 12.08 1.85
N LEU A 273 -14.02 12.50 0.77
CA LEU A 273 -13.59 13.88 0.52
C LEU A 273 -14.76 14.87 0.62
N PRO A 274 -14.63 16.01 1.32
CA PRO A 274 -15.58 17.09 1.21
C PRO A 274 -15.57 17.63 -0.22
N GLN A 275 -16.71 17.56 -0.91
CA GLN A 275 -16.88 18.05 -2.28
C GLN A 275 -16.96 19.58 -2.41
N HIS A 276 -16.68 20.34 -1.34
CA HIS A 276 -16.97 21.77 -1.30
C HIS A 276 -15.71 22.63 -1.13
N LEU A 277 -15.79 23.80 -1.76
CA LEU A 277 -14.82 24.90 -1.76
C LEU A 277 -14.20 25.15 -0.37
N PRO A 278 -12.96 25.66 -0.30
CA PRO A 278 -12.33 26.02 0.96
C PRO A 278 -13.23 26.98 1.75
N ASP A 279 -13.47 26.66 3.01
CA ASP A 279 -14.18 27.54 3.94
C ASP A 279 -13.44 28.89 4.11
N ALA A 280 -14.10 29.89 4.70
CA ALA A 280 -13.53 31.23 4.87
C ALA A 280 -12.18 31.25 5.64
N LYS A 281 -11.89 30.20 6.42
CA LYS A 281 -10.63 30.02 7.15
C LYS A 281 -9.50 29.49 6.27
N SER A 282 -9.81 28.54 5.39
CA SER A 282 -8.90 28.04 4.37
C SER A 282 -8.47 29.16 3.40
N TYR A 283 -9.37 30.11 3.09
CA TYR A 283 -9.02 31.32 2.34
C TYR A 283 -7.98 32.19 3.06
N ARG A 284 -8.15 32.44 4.37
CA ARG A 284 -7.19 33.22 5.17
C ARG A 284 -5.81 32.56 5.22
N SER A 285 -5.78 31.23 5.36
CA SER A 285 -4.54 30.45 5.40
C SER A 285 -3.78 30.50 4.08
N PHE A 286 -4.49 30.39 2.96
CA PHE A 286 -3.91 30.59 1.63
C PHE A 286 -3.34 31.99 1.49
N LYS A 287 -4.14 33.02 1.79
CA LYS A 287 -3.73 34.42 1.59
C LYS A 287 -2.48 34.76 2.38
N TYR A 288 -2.47 34.42 3.67
CA TYR A 288 -1.30 34.62 4.53
C TYR A 288 -0.03 33.94 3.97
N LEU A 289 -0.16 32.71 3.49
CA LEU A 289 0.99 31.96 2.96
C LEU A 289 1.45 32.48 1.60
N HIS A 290 0.52 32.76 0.69
CA HIS A 290 0.80 33.35 -0.61
C HIS A 290 1.51 34.70 -0.47
N ASP A 291 1.00 35.58 0.40
CA ASP A 291 1.61 36.89 0.68
C ASP A 291 3.04 36.74 1.20
N ASN A 292 3.28 35.80 2.13
CA ASN A 292 4.62 35.53 2.65
C ASN A 292 5.58 35.01 1.57
N ILE A 293 5.14 34.10 0.69
CA ILE A 293 5.98 33.62 -0.41
C ILE A 293 6.29 34.77 -1.37
N CYS A 294 5.29 35.57 -1.75
CA CYS A 294 5.47 36.72 -2.64
C CYS A 294 6.43 37.74 -2.04
N MET A 295 6.32 38.02 -0.74
CA MET A 295 7.23 38.89 -0.01
C MET A 295 8.65 38.34 0.02
N ALA A 296 8.83 37.05 0.33
CA ALA A 296 10.15 36.42 0.38
C ALA A 296 10.86 36.43 -0.99
N ILE A 297 10.12 36.13 -2.06
CA ILE A 297 10.62 36.21 -3.44
C ILE A 297 10.99 37.66 -3.80
N THR A 298 10.10 38.62 -3.52
CA THR A 298 10.29 40.04 -3.83
C THR A 298 11.49 40.63 -3.07
N ASN A 299 11.66 40.25 -1.82
CA ASN A 299 12.76 40.71 -0.97
C ASN A 299 14.06 39.97 -1.23
N GLY A 300 14.03 38.86 -1.98
CA GLY A 300 15.19 38.00 -2.20
C GLY A 300 15.66 37.31 -0.90
N ASP A 301 14.73 36.95 -0.02
CA ASP A 301 14.99 36.32 1.27
C ASP A 301 14.98 34.79 1.12
N THR A 302 16.18 34.22 0.94
CA THR A 302 16.35 32.77 0.77
C THR A 302 15.98 31.99 2.02
N ASP A 303 16.24 32.53 3.21
CA ASP A 303 15.97 31.84 4.48
C ASP A 303 14.48 31.79 4.76
N MET A 304 13.76 32.89 4.51
CA MET A 304 12.30 32.93 4.61
C MET A 304 11.64 32.01 3.58
N ILE A 305 12.14 31.99 2.33
CA ILE A 305 11.68 31.01 1.33
C ILE A 305 11.93 29.60 1.85
N ALA A 306 13.15 29.27 2.27
CA ALA A 306 13.47 27.94 2.78
C ALA A 306 12.54 27.55 3.94
N ALA A 307 12.30 28.44 4.91
CA ALA A 307 11.44 28.19 6.06
C ALA A 307 9.98 27.86 5.68
N LEU A 308 9.39 28.59 4.73
CA LEU A 308 8.02 28.34 4.26
C LEU A 308 7.85 26.95 3.64
N TYR A 309 8.93 26.47 3.03
CA TYR A 309 9.01 25.29 2.19
C TYR A 309 9.66 24.11 2.94
N THR A 310 10.06 24.26 4.19
CA THR A 310 10.74 23.21 4.98
C THR A 310 9.78 22.55 5.97
N LEU A 311 10.00 21.25 6.16
CA LEU A 311 9.34 20.47 7.19
C LEU A 311 10.26 20.33 8.42
N GLY A 312 9.72 20.47 9.64
CA GLY A 312 10.43 20.09 10.85
C GLY A 312 10.75 18.59 10.86
N SER A 313 12.03 18.24 10.94
CA SER A 313 12.59 16.89 10.77
C SER A 313 12.13 15.87 11.81
N ASP A 314 11.80 16.31 13.01
CA ASP A 314 11.85 15.42 14.19
C ASP A 314 10.54 14.67 14.48
N GLY A 315 9.44 14.99 13.80
CA GLY A 315 8.11 14.44 14.12
C GLY A 315 7.42 13.62 13.02
N PHE A 316 7.93 13.61 11.78
CA PHE A 316 7.12 13.18 10.63
C PHE A 316 7.79 12.16 9.68
N GLY A 317 9.00 11.68 10.01
CA GLY A 317 9.68 10.62 9.26
C GLY A 317 10.25 11.04 7.89
N PHE A 318 10.30 12.34 7.63
CA PHE A 318 10.80 12.91 6.38
C PHE A 318 12.29 13.28 6.49
N GLN A 319 13.15 12.76 5.60
CA GLN A 319 14.58 13.11 5.60
C GLN A 319 14.86 14.47 4.95
N PRO A 320 15.86 15.25 5.37
CA PRO A 320 16.20 16.52 4.74
C PRO A 320 16.75 16.39 3.30
N PRO A 321 16.40 17.33 2.40
CA PRO A 321 15.21 18.15 2.42
C PRO A 321 14.09 17.33 1.75
N ALA A 322 13.13 16.86 2.54
CA ALA A 322 11.94 16.17 2.05
C ALA A 322 10.96 17.17 1.44
N ILE A 323 11.46 17.76 0.36
CA ILE A 323 10.87 18.30 -0.84
C ILE A 323 9.79 19.37 -0.66
N SER A 324 10.26 20.60 -0.87
CA SER A 324 9.52 21.73 -1.40
C SER A 324 9.85 21.92 -2.87
N ILE A 325 8.97 21.45 -3.75
CA ILE A 325 9.15 21.59 -5.19
C ILE A 325 8.73 23.00 -5.58
N ILE A 326 9.66 23.77 -6.14
CA ILE A 326 9.32 24.92 -6.94
C ILE A 326 9.51 24.54 -8.40
N HIS A 327 8.40 24.55 -9.15
CA HIS A 327 8.40 24.33 -10.59
C HIS A 327 7.74 25.49 -11.31
N HIS A 328 8.55 26.46 -11.76
CA HIS A 328 8.05 27.62 -12.46
C HIS A 328 8.42 27.54 -13.94
N VAL A 329 7.47 27.83 -14.82
CA VAL A 329 7.69 27.96 -16.26
C VAL A 329 7.49 29.41 -16.63
N VAL A 330 8.50 30.04 -17.22
CA VAL A 330 8.46 31.45 -17.61
C VAL A 330 8.54 31.54 -19.12
N ASN A 331 7.46 32.02 -19.74
CA ASN A 331 7.36 32.25 -21.18
C ASN A 331 7.54 33.75 -21.46
N ILE A 332 8.63 34.10 -22.13
CA ILE A 332 8.97 35.46 -22.56
C ILE A 332 9.25 35.40 -24.06
N ASP A 333 8.40 36.05 -24.86
CA ASP A 333 8.45 36.01 -26.32
C ASP A 333 8.52 34.54 -26.83
N ASP A 334 9.48 34.21 -27.69
CA ASP A 334 9.72 32.85 -28.20
C ASP A 334 10.54 31.95 -27.25
N LYS A 335 10.81 32.40 -26.01
CA LYS A 335 11.62 31.67 -25.04
C LYS A 335 10.76 31.11 -23.90
N CYS A 336 10.85 29.80 -23.72
CA CYS A 336 10.31 29.08 -22.56
C CYS A 336 11.46 28.65 -21.64
N VAL A 337 11.44 29.13 -20.40
CA VAL A 337 12.46 28.81 -19.38
C VAL A 337 11.80 28.03 -18.26
N SER A 338 12.26 26.80 -18.02
CA SER A 338 11.78 25.95 -16.92
C SER A 338 12.72 26.02 -15.73
N ILE A 339 12.17 26.34 -14.56
CA ILE A 339 12.87 26.45 -13.28
C ILE A 339 12.35 25.33 -12.40
N ARG A 340 13.18 24.32 -12.15
CA ARG A 340 12.86 23.21 -11.24
C ARG A 340 14.01 23.03 -10.26
N CYS A 341 13.81 23.48 -9.03
CA CYS A 341 14.87 23.46 -8.00
C CYS A 341 14.27 23.41 -6.59
N ALA A 342 15.14 23.15 -5.61
CA ALA A 342 14.81 23.28 -4.20
C ALA A 342 14.62 24.75 -3.82
N ALA A 343 13.79 25.01 -2.80
CA ALA A 343 13.37 26.36 -2.42
C ALA A 343 14.54 27.28 -2.03
N ASP A 344 15.54 26.75 -1.31
CA ASP A 344 16.78 27.43 -0.92
C ASP A 344 17.64 27.84 -2.14
N LYS A 345 17.51 27.15 -3.26
CA LYS A 345 18.24 27.44 -4.52
C LYS A 345 17.46 28.29 -5.50
N TYR A 346 16.20 28.59 -5.21
CA TYR A 346 15.28 29.21 -6.17
C TYR A 346 15.73 30.58 -6.65
N LEU A 347 16.05 31.48 -5.72
CA LEU A 347 16.49 32.83 -6.05
C LEU A 347 17.81 32.84 -6.82
N GLN A 348 18.78 32.02 -6.40
CA GLN A 348 20.05 31.85 -7.11
C GLN A 348 19.83 31.36 -8.55
N THR A 349 18.89 30.43 -8.75
CA THR A 349 18.54 29.89 -10.06
C THR A 349 17.90 30.95 -10.96
N ILE A 350 16.97 31.76 -10.43
CA ILE A 350 16.38 32.89 -11.17
C ILE A 350 17.44 33.91 -11.58
N HIS A 351 18.29 34.33 -10.63
CA HIS A 351 19.34 35.30 -10.90
C HIS A 351 20.27 34.85 -12.02
N LYS A 352 20.65 33.57 -12.01
CA LYS A 352 21.50 32.96 -13.05
C LYS A 352 20.81 32.91 -14.42
N LEU A 353 19.52 32.58 -14.46
CA LEU A 353 18.78 32.41 -15.71
C LEU A 353 18.35 33.74 -16.35
N PHE A 354 18.18 34.79 -15.55
CA PHE A 354 17.65 36.08 -16.02
C PHE A 354 18.61 37.26 -15.77
N GLU A 355 19.92 37.01 -15.70
CA GLU A 355 20.96 38.04 -15.72
C GLU A 355 20.70 39.18 -14.71
N ASP A 356 20.71 38.83 -13.42
CA ASP A 356 20.48 39.74 -12.28
C ASP A 356 19.06 40.29 -12.11
N LYS A 357 18.09 39.77 -12.87
CA LYS A 357 16.66 40.06 -12.63
C LYS A 357 16.09 39.15 -11.54
N VAL A 358 15.10 39.69 -10.83
CA VAL A 358 14.30 39.00 -9.82
C VAL A 358 12.84 39.09 -10.23
N LEU A 359 12.06 38.07 -9.89
CA LEU A 359 10.64 38.01 -10.12
C LEU A 359 9.91 38.76 -8.99
N PHE A 360 9.20 39.84 -9.30
CA PHE A 360 8.35 40.56 -8.35
C PHE A 360 6.92 40.09 -8.53
N ILE A 361 6.39 39.34 -7.58
CA ILE A 361 5.03 38.78 -7.66
C ILE A 361 4.08 39.71 -6.91
N ASP A 362 3.00 40.14 -7.56
CA ASP A 362 1.93 40.88 -6.87
C ASP A 362 1.22 39.94 -5.88
N GLY A 363 1.11 40.37 -4.62
CA GLY A 363 0.37 39.68 -3.56
C GLY A 363 -1.13 39.61 -3.84
N ARG A 364 -1.67 40.42 -4.76
CA ARG A 364 -3.09 40.43 -5.12
C ARG A 364 -3.43 39.34 -6.13
N ALA A 365 -3.49 38.08 -5.67
CA ALA A 365 -3.95 36.95 -6.48
C ALA A 365 -5.47 36.77 -6.43
N THR A 366 -6.05 36.36 -7.57
CA THR A 366 -7.45 35.89 -7.66
C THR A 366 -7.46 34.36 -7.61
N ILE A 367 -8.17 33.78 -6.65
CA ILE A 367 -8.36 32.32 -6.56
C ILE A 367 -9.38 31.90 -7.61
N LEU A 368 -9.01 30.93 -8.44
CA LEU A 368 -9.86 30.32 -9.47
C LEU A 368 -10.59 29.09 -8.94
N GLY A 369 -9.98 28.39 -7.99
CA GLY A 369 -10.56 27.21 -7.36
C GLY A 369 -9.62 26.60 -6.33
N GLY A 370 -10.10 25.59 -5.62
CA GLY A 370 -9.26 24.82 -4.72
C GLY A 370 -9.92 23.50 -4.34
N SER A 371 -9.10 22.57 -3.88
CA SER A 371 -9.51 21.25 -3.40
C SER A 371 -8.78 20.94 -2.10
N THR A 372 -9.47 20.25 -1.18
CA THR A 372 -8.86 19.76 0.06
C THR A 372 -9.05 18.26 0.14
N SER A 373 -7.98 17.56 0.46
CA SER A 373 -7.94 16.10 0.59
C SER A 373 -7.12 15.69 1.78
N VAL A 374 -7.60 14.71 2.54
CA VAL A 374 -6.76 14.03 3.52
C VAL A 374 -5.90 13.02 2.76
N ILE A 375 -4.59 13.06 2.95
CA ILE A 375 -3.64 12.10 2.39
C ILE A 375 -2.93 11.39 3.52
N TYR A 376 -2.64 10.11 3.34
CA TYR A 376 -1.85 9.36 4.31
C TYR A 376 -0.39 9.84 4.26
N ASN A 377 0.26 10.04 5.42
CA ASN A 377 1.72 10.20 5.44
C ASN A 377 2.36 8.82 5.23
N PRO A 378 2.94 8.52 4.05
CA PRO A 378 3.54 7.21 3.80
C PRO A 378 4.78 6.95 4.68
N TYR A 379 5.34 8.00 5.30
CA TYR A 379 6.53 7.98 6.14
C TYR A 379 6.22 7.95 7.65
N TYR A 380 4.94 7.85 8.04
CA TYR A 380 4.57 7.75 9.45
C TYR A 380 5.05 6.44 10.06
N THR A 381 5.89 6.56 11.10
CA THR A 381 6.33 5.45 11.96
C THR A 381 5.75 5.67 13.36
N VAL A 382 5.18 4.62 13.96
CA VAL A 382 4.44 4.68 15.25
C VAL A 382 5.31 5.19 16.41
N GLU A 383 6.63 5.15 16.27
CA GLU A 383 7.58 5.57 17.31
C GLU A 383 7.81 7.09 17.37
N ALA A 384 7.46 7.84 16.32
CA ALA A 384 7.66 9.29 16.26
C ALA A 384 6.39 10.06 16.62
N SER A 385 6.22 10.32 17.92
CA SER A 385 5.25 11.25 18.52
C SER A 385 3.77 10.83 18.47
N GLY A 386 3.02 11.12 19.54
CA GLY A 386 1.57 10.90 19.64
C GLY A 386 0.71 11.78 18.71
N VAL A 387 1.21 12.11 17.52
CA VAL A 387 0.57 12.95 16.50
C VAL A 387 0.23 12.06 15.29
N MET A 388 -1.04 12.06 14.89
CA MET A 388 -1.64 11.07 13.98
C MET A 388 -1.08 11.02 12.54
N PRO A 389 -1.23 9.87 11.82
CA PRO A 389 -0.61 9.58 10.50
C PRO A 389 -1.17 10.35 9.30
N ASN A 390 -2.14 11.26 9.50
CA ASN A 390 -2.88 11.88 8.41
C ASN A 390 -2.35 13.28 8.10
N LEU A 391 -2.16 13.58 6.82
CA LEU A 391 -1.88 14.91 6.32
C LEU A 391 -3.13 15.46 5.63
N VAL A 392 -3.34 16.76 5.67
CA VAL A 392 -4.34 17.47 4.88
C VAL A 392 -3.60 18.20 3.77
N ARG A 393 -3.82 17.74 2.54
CA ARG A 393 -3.39 18.39 1.32
C ARG A 393 -4.49 19.33 0.83
N THR A 394 -4.21 20.61 0.79
CA THR A 394 -5.06 21.62 0.16
C THR A 394 -4.34 22.21 -1.04
N THR A 395 -4.96 22.11 -2.21
CA THR A 395 -4.47 22.69 -3.47
C THR A 395 -5.32 23.88 -3.86
N TYR A 396 -4.67 25.01 -4.12
CA TYR A 396 -5.30 26.23 -4.61
C TYR A 396 -4.79 26.54 -6.00
N ILE A 397 -5.70 26.95 -6.88
CA ILE A 397 -5.36 27.50 -8.19
C ILE A 397 -5.66 28.98 -8.14
N CYS A 398 -4.69 29.81 -8.45
CA CYS A 398 -4.84 31.25 -8.50
C CYS A 398 -4.19 31.85 -9.74
N ARG A 399 -4.62 33.07 -10.08
CA ARG A 399 -3.98 33.90 -11.11
C ARG A 399 -3.59 35.26 -10.55
N GLY A 400 -2.59 35.88 -11.14
CA GLY A 400 -2.16 37.22 -10.76
C GLY A 400 -1.16 37.81 -11.76
N THR A 401 -0.51 38.89 -11.35
CA THR A 401 0.50 39.60 -12.14
C THR A 401 1.85 39.54 -11.45
N ALA A 402 2.91 39.61 -12.24
CA ALA A 402 4.28 39.68 -11.77
C ALA A 402 5.11 40.54 -12.71
N THR A 403 6.27 40.99 -12.25
CA THR A 403 7.21 41.77 -13.07
C THR A 403 8.59 41.17 -12.91
N LEU A 404 9.26 40.83 -14.01
CA LEU A 404 10.66 40.44 -14.00
C LEU A 404 11.53 41.68 -14.25
N ARG A 405 12.31 42.10 -13.24
CA ARG A 405 13.14 43.31 -13.31
C ARG A 405 14.38 43.22 -12.43
N LYS A 406 15.35 44.12 -12.63
CA LYS A 406 16.51 44.24 -11.75
C LYS A 406 16.06 44.66 -10.34
N ARG A 407 16.74 44.15 -9.31
CA ARG A 407 16.40 44.42 -7.91
C ARG A 407 16.51 45.91 -7.56
N ARG A 408 17.57 46.58 -8.04
CA ARG A 408 17.70 48.04 -8.00
C ARG A 408 17.22 48.61 -9.33
N LEU A 409 16.23 49.51 -9.27
CA LEU A 409 15.75 50.23 -10.44
C LEU A 409 16.84 51.19 -10.92
N SER A 410 17.27 51.03 -12.16
CA SER A 410 18.12 51.99 -12.88
C SER A 410 17.28 52.59 -14.01
N ALA A 411 17.59 53.81 -14.46
CA ALA A 411 16.87 54.45 -15.57
C ALA A 411 16.80 53.58 -16.84
N GLU A 412 17.71 52.62 -17.00
CA GLU A 412 17.81 51.69 -18.12
C GLU A 412 17.18 50.30 -17.86
N SER A 413 16.62 50.02 -16.67
CA SER A 413 16.11 48.67 -16.38
C SER A 413 14.74 48.45 -17.04
N LYS A 414 14.71 47.72 -18.15
CA LYS A 414 13.47 47.29 -18.80
C LYS A 414 12.74 46.28 -17.91
N GLU A 415 11.56 46.67 -17.43
CA GLU A 415 10.64 45.78 -16.73
C GLU A 415 9.91 44.88 -17.73
N ILE A 416 9.74 43.61 -17.38
CA ILE A 416 9.00 42.65 -18.20
C ILE A 416 7.72 42.28 -17.42
N PRO A 417 6.55 42.79 -17.84
CA PRO A 417 5.29 42.47 -17.18
C PRO A 417 4.83 41.06 -17.56
N LEU A 418 4.44 40.30 -16.55
CA LEU A 418 4.01 38.91 -16.63
C LEU A 418 2.63 38.76 -15.98
N SER A 419 1.83 37.88 -16.55
CA SER A 419 0.67 37.27 -15.89
C SER A 419 1.03 35.86 -15.47
N TYR A 420 0.38 35.34 -14.43
CA TYR A 420 0.61 33.96 -14.00
C TYR A 420 -0.67 33.20 -13.68
N VAL A 421 -0.62 31.89 -13.91
CA VAL A 421 -1.48 30.90 -13.27
C VAL A 421 -0.60 30.05 -12.37
N ARG A 422 -0.99 29.92 -11.10
CA ARG A 422 -0.20 29.30 -10.05
C ARG A 422 -1.04 28.31 -9.27
N THR A 423 -0.47 27.14 -9.02
CA THR A 423 -1.02 26.08 -8.19
C THR A 423 -0.17 25.97 -6.94
N ILE A 424 -0.77 26.28 -5.78
CA ILE A 424 -0.13 26.17 -4.47
C ILE A 424 -0.76 24.99 -3.75
N THR A 425 0.04 23.97 -3.50
CA THR A 425 -0.38 22.81 -2.71
C THR A 425 0.27 22.89 -1.34
N ILE A 426 -0.55 22.93 -0.30
CA ILE A 426 -0.15 22.95 1.10
C ILE A 426 -0.49 21.58 1.69
N ILE A 427 0.49 20.94 2.32
CA ILE A 427 0.27 19.70 3.06
C ILE A 427 0.56 19.98 4.53
N THR A 428 -0.44 19.78 5.37
CA THR A 428 -0.37 20.04 6.82
C THR A 428 -0.60 18.75 7.60
N PRO A 429 0.03 18.55 8.75
CA PRO A 429 -0.36 17.48 9.67
C PRO A 429 -1.76 17.75 10.25
N CYS A 430 -2.53 16.68 10.47
CA CYS A 430 -3.91 16.77 10.96
C CYS A 430 -4.15 15.82 12.14
N VAL A 431 -4.62 16.37 13.25
CA VAL A 431 -5.21 15.59 14.35
C VAL A 431 -6.69 15.40 14.04
N TRP A 432 -7.05 14.20 13.60
CA TRP A 432 -8.44 13.87 13.26
C TRP A 432 -9.18 13.33 14.48
N SER A 433 -10.04 14.14 15.09
CA SER A 433 -10.91 13.71 16.20
C SER A 433 -12.32 13.30 15.74
N GLY A 434 -12.51 12.94 14.46
CA GLY A 434 -13.82 12.63 13.88
C GLY A 434 -14.61 13.84 13.36
N SER A 435 -14.02 15.05 13.31
CA SER A 435 -14.68 16.25 12.75
C SER A 435 -13.68 17.23 12.13
N LEU A 436 -13.80 17.48 10.81
CA LEU A 436 -13.04 18.48 10.05
C LEU A 436 -13.19 19.88 10.64
N LYS A 437 -14.36 20.15 11.23
CA LYS A 437 -14.70 21.45 11.80
C LYS A 437 -13.80 21.80 12.98
N ARG A 438 -13.49 20.84 13.86
CA ARG A 438 -12.68 21.07 15.07
C ARG A 438 -11.18 21.26 14.78
N THR A 439 -10.64 20.56 13.77
CA THR A 439 -9.21 20.66 13.42
C THR A 439 -8.82 22.06 12.92
N PHE A 440 -9.73 22.76 12.24
CA PHE A 440 -9.54 24.16 11.80
C PHE A 440 -10.05 25.20 12.81
N GLU A 441 -10.59 24.78 13.96
CA GLU A 441 -11.19 25.69 14.94
C GLU A 441 -10.22 26.22 15.99
N ASN A 442 -9.18 25.48 16.39
CA ASN A 442 -8.50 25.77 17.66
C ASN A 442 -7.05 26.28 17.63
N ASP A 443 -6.22 26.05 16.61
CA ASP A 443 -4.83 26.55 16.70
C ASP A 443 -4.19 26.84 15.34
N THR A 444 -4.29 28.10 14.88
CA THR A 444 -3.55 28.57 13.68
C THR A 444 -2.14 29.08 13.97
N ARG A 445 -1.70 29.08 15.23
CA ARG A 445 -0.44 29.71 15.65
C ARG A 445 0.72 28.71 15.82
N ASP A 446 0.44 27.43 16.04
CA ASP A 446 1.46 26.37 16.24
C ASP A 446 1.59 25.39 15.05
N PHE A 447 1.36 25.88 13.82
CA PHE A 447 1.52 25.09 12.58
C PHE A 447 3.01 24.97 12.16
N THR A 448 3.79 24.13 12.84
CA THR A 448 5.25 24.00 12.67
C THR A 448 5.71 23.09 11.53
N GLY A 449 4.86 22.72 10.57
CA GLY A 449 5.31 22.02 9.35
C GLY A 449 4.31 22.09 8.20
N ARG A 450 4.69 22.72 7.10
CA ARG A 450 3.92 22.72 5.84
C ARG A 450 4.83 22.23 4.71
N ILE A 451 4.43 21.17 4.02
CA ILE A 451 5.06 20.83 2.74
C ILE A 451 4.33 21.64 1.68
N ILE A 452 5.08 22.46 0.95
CA ILE A 452 4.52 23.28 -0.13
C ILE A 452 5.06 22.80 -1.46
N ALA A 453 4.16 22.48 -2.39
CA ALA A 453 4.50 22.39 -3.81
C ALA A 453 3.94 23.63 -4.51
N ASP A 454 4.81 24.36 -5.18
CA ASP A 454 4.48 25.60 -5.87
C ASP A 454 4.81 25.47 -7.35
N VAL A 455 3.75 25.45 -8.15
CA VAL A 455 3.83 25.32 -9.60
C VAL A 455 3.23 26.57 -10.21
N ALA A 456 4.00 27.31 -11.00
CA ALA A 456 3.52 28.55 -11.60
C ALA A 456 3.94 28.65 -13.06
N GLN A 457 3.00 29.05 -13.90
CA GLN A 457 3.28 29.40 -15.29
C GLN A 457 3.14 30.91 -15.44
N PHE A 458 4.25 31.57 -15.77
CA PHE A 458 4.33 32.98 -16.09
C PHE A 458 4.34 33.16 -17.61
N THR A 459 3.56 34.10 -18.10
CA THR A 459 3.45 34.46 -19.52
C THR A 459 3.49 35.97 -19.65
N LEU A 460 4.01 36.49 -20.76
CA LEU A 460 3.92 37.93 -21.05
C LEU A 460 2.50 38.43 -20.86
N SER A 461 2.37 39.54 -20.13
CA SER A 461 1.08 40.23 -20.03
C SER A 461 0.70 40.72 -21.43
N LYS A 462 -0.49 40.36 -21.89
CA LYS A 462 -1.04 40.88 -23.15
C LYS A 462 -1.51 42.34 -23.02
N ASP A 463 -1.61 42.83 -21.79
CA ASP A 463 -1.94 44.21 -21.47
C ASP A 463 -0.64 44.95 -21.11
N ILE A 464 -0.16 45.79 -22.04
CA ILE A 464 0.68 46.98 -21.78
C ILE A 464 -0.05 48.17 -22.38
#